data_AF-A0A4Z0A6U6-F1
#
_entry.id   AF-A0A4Z0A6U6-F1
#
_cell.length_a   1.000
_cell.length_b   1.000
_cell.length_c   1.000
_cell.angle_alpha   90.00
_cell.angle_beta   90.00
_cell.angle_gamma   90.00
#
_symmetry.space_group_name_H-M   'P 1'
#
loop_
_entity.id
_entity.type
_entity.pdbx_description
1 polymer ?
#
loop_
_entity_poly.entity_id
_entity_poly.type
_entity_poly.pdbx_seq_one_letter_code
_entity_poly.pdbx_strand_id
1 'polypeptide(L)'
;MPDDVAEEKVKALEALGADIERVRPASIVDKKQYVNLARDYALHFTTSNAKTHGPTHDPHSHPRALKRSQSSVVVTTADSLADEFAAELNGAADTPQTEEELRTKPRGFFADQFENQSNFDAHFDGTGPEIWRQTNGEAVAFVSGAGTGGTLAGCGQFLKTMNEDITVALADPEGSGLYNKVKHGVMYDHRESEGTKRRHQVDTVVEGIGINRLTKNIQLALPIIDEAFRITDAEAVSMSRFLVQHDGLFLGSSSACNLMACVKLVKKMGWNSGEKIVTILCDSGTRHYSKFWNDEYLANAGIPIDVGIVQDLLTQPFPPVSSITKI
;
A
#
# COMPACT_ATOMS: atom_id res chain seq x y z
N MET A 1 -12.95 -3.98 -7.92
CA MET A 1 -11.84 -4.59 -7.16
C MET A 1 -11.32 -5.80 -7.91
N PRO A 2 -10.01 -6.11 -7.87
CA PRO A 2 -9.50 -7.37 -8.42
C PRO A 2 -10.24 -8.57 -7.83
N ASP A 3 -10.53 -9.59 -8.63
CA ASP A 3 -11.32 -10.75 -8.20
C ASP A 3 -10.51 -11.83 -7.45
N ASP A 4 -9.19 -11.68 -7.42
CA ASP A 4 -8.21 -12.53 -6.78
C ASP A 4 -7.83 -12.10 -5.35
N VAL A 5 -8.44 -11.03 -4.83
CA VAL A 5 -8.23 -10.59 -3.43
C VAL A 5 -8.98 -11.47 -2.44
N ALA A 6 -8.51 -11.50 -1.19
CA ALA A 6 -9.20 -12.17 -0.09
C ALA A 6 -10.67 -11.72 0.05
N GLU A 7 -11.56 -12.69 0.31
CA GLU A 7 -13.01 -12.46 0.28
C GLU A 7 -13.46 -11.49 1.38
N GLU A 8 -12.75 -11.49 2.51
CA GLU A 8 -13.06 -10.65 3.66
C GLU A 8 -12.96 -9.15 3.34
N LYS A 9 -12.12 -8.75 2.37
CA LYS A 9 -12.01 -7.35 1.95
C LYS A 9 -13.26 -6.88 1.23
N VAL A 10 -13.87 -7.75 0.42
CA VAL A 10 -15.11 -7.44 -0.30
C VAL A 10 -16.28 -7.38 0.68
N LYS A 11 -16.41 -8.40 1.54
CA LYS A 11 -17.44 -8.42 2.59
C LYS A 11 -17.39 -7.20 3.51
N ALA A 12 -16.18 -6.74 3.86
CA ALA A 12 -16.01 -5.55 4.69
C ALA A 12 -16.53 -4.28 4.02
N LEU A 13 -16.36 -4.12 2.71
CA LEU A 13 -16.85 -2.95 1.97
C LEU A 13 -18.37 -3.03 1.75
N GLU A 14 -18.90 -4.21 1.41
CA GLU A 14 -20.34 -4.44 1.28
C GLU A 14 -21.07 -4.15 2.61
N ALA A 15 -20.48 -4.54 3.74
CA ALA A 15 -21.01 -4.24 5.07
C ALA A 15 -21.02 -2.73 5.40
N LEU A 16 -20.17 -1.93 4.74
CA LEU A 16 -20.18 -0.46 4.82
C LEU A 16 -21.17 0.18 3.84
N GLY A 17 -21.91 -0.62 3.07
CA GLY A 17 -22.91 -0.17 2.09
C GLY A 17 -22.33 0.13 0.71
N ALA A 18 -21.15 -0.39 0.37
CA ALA A 18 -20.58 -0.25 -0.96
C ALA A 18 -21.11 -1.31 -1.93
N ASP A 19 -21.45 -0.90 -3.15
CA ASP A 19 -21.65 -1.81 -4.28
C ASP A 19 -20.29 -2.16 -4.89
N ILE A 20 -19.96 -3.46 -4.91
CA ILE A 20 -18.62 -3.93 -5.34
C ILE A 20 -18.71 -4.68 -6.66
N GLU A 21 -18.09 -4.11 -7.69
CA GLU A 21 -17.81 -4.82 -8.94
C GLU A 21 -16.44 -5.51 -8.85
N ARG A 22 -16.43 -6.83 -9.03
CA ARG A 22 -15.19 -7.63 -9.16
C ARG A 22 -14.75 -7.67 -10.61
N VAL A 23 -13.46 -7.43 -10.85
CA VAL A 23 -12.86 -7.42 -12.18
C VAL A 23 -11.61 -8.29 -12.20
N ARG A 24 -11.35 -8.96 -13.32
CA ARG A 24 -10.15 -9.78 -13.45
C ARG A 24 -8.88 -8.94 -13.39
N PRO A 25 -7.83 -9.39 -12.68
CA PRO A 25 -6.51 -8.81 -12.78
C PRO A 25 -6.06 -8.72 -14.22
N ALA A 26 -5.53 -7.56 -14.59
CA ALA A 26 -4.99 -7.28 -15.90
C ALA A 26 -3.78 -6.36 -15.75
N SER A 27 -2.92 -6.37 -16.77
CA SER A 27 -1.78 -5.44 -16.83
C SER A 27 -2.26 -3.99 -16.82
N ILE A 28 -1.47 -3.07 -16.27
CA ILE A 28 -1.82 -1.64 -16.18
C ILE A 28 -2.09 -0.98 -17.54
N VAL A 29 -1.55 -1.54 -18.63
CA VAL A 29 -1.81 -1.07 -20.00
C VAL A 29 -3.17 -1.52 -20.55
N ASP A 30 -3.82 -2.48 -19.91
CA ASP A 30 -5.15 -2.95 -20.29
C ASP A 30 -6.21 -1.96 -19.80
N LYS A 31 -7.12 -1.57 -20.70
CA LYS A 31 -8.26 -0.69 -20.36
C LYS A 31 -9.21 -1.34 -19.35
N LYS A 32 -9.26 -2.67 -19.30
CA LYS A 32 -10.06 -3.44 -18.35
C LYS A 32 -9.39 -3.59 -16.97
N GLN A 33 -8.19 -3.06 -16.81
CA GLN A 33 -7.53 -3.05 -15.51
C GLN A 33 -8.32 -2.17 -14.52
N TYR A 34 -8.41 -2.63 -13.27
CA TYR A 34 -9.32 -2.07 -12.26
C TYR A 34 -9.13 -0.58 -11.94
N VAL A 35 -7.91 -0.04 -12.05
CA VAL A 35 -7.62 1.38 -11.84
C VAL A 35 -8.11 2.19 -13.04
N ASN A 36 -7.90 1.69 -14.26
CA ASN A 36 -8.37 2.34 -15.48
C ASN A 36 -9.91 2.36 -15.53
N LEU A 37 -10.55 1.24 -15.23
CA LEU A 37 -12.02 1.18 -15.11
C LEU A 37 -12.56 2.12 -14.05
N ALA A 38 -11.94 2.18 -12.86
CA ALA A 38 -12.37 3.09 -11.80
C ALA A 38 -12.26 4.56 -12.22
N ARG A 39 -11.19 4.94 -12.94
CA ARG A 39 -11.02 6.28 -13.50
C ARG A 39 -12.10 6.61 -14.53
N ASP A 40 -12.32 5.70 -15.48
CA ASP A 40 -13.32 5.87 -16.54
C ASP A 40 -14.74 5.97 -15.96
N TYR A 41 -15.09 5.13 -14.97
CA TYR A 41 -16.38 5.18 -14.30
C TYR A 41 -16.60 6.48 -13.52
N ALA A 42 -15.58 6.97 -12.81
CA ALA A 42 -15.67 8.25 -12.13
C ALA A 42 -15.92 9.40 -13.14
N LEU A 43 -15.24 9.39 -14.27
CA LEU A 43 -15.41 10.40 -15.33
C LEU A 43 -16.82 10.34 -15.94
N HIS A 44 -17.30 9.14 -16.27
CA HIS A 44 -18.61 8.95 -16.90
C HIS A 44 -19.78 9.21 -15.95
N PHE A 45 -19.65 8.90 -14.66
CA PHE A 45 -20.71 9.16 -13.68
C PHE A 45 -21.02 10.65 -13.58
N THR A 46 -19.98 11.48 -13.50
CA THR A 46 -20.10 12.94 -13.45
C THR A 46 -20.73 13.49 -14.73
N THR A 47 -20.29 12.99 -15.90
CA THR A 47 -20.80 13.43 -17.20
C THR A 47 -22.28 13.07 -17.43
N SER A 48 -22.71 11.90 -16.93
CA SER A 48 -24.08 11.39 -17.13
C SER A 48 -25.09 12.11 -16.24
N ASN A 49 -24.72 12.42 -14.99
CA ASN A 49 -25.59 13.18 -14.08
C ASN A 49 -25.63 14.68 -14.39
N ALA A 50 -24.58 15.26 -14.98
CA ALA A 50 -24.60 16.63 -15.49
C ALA A 50 -25.63 16.83 -16.64
N LYS A 51 -25.94 15.76 -17.40
CA LYS A 51 -26.90 15.81 -18.52
C LYS A 51 -28.36 15.61 -18.10
N THR A 52 -28.61 15.02 -16.93
CA THR A 52 -29.98 14.68 -16.48
C THR A 52 -30.59 15.70 -15.52
N HIS A 53 -29.82 16.66 -15.02
CA HIS A 53 -30.32 17.76 -14.17
C HIS A 53 -30.48 19.06 -14.97
N GLY A 54 -31.50 19.09 -15.84
CA GLY A 54 -32.26 20.32 -16.07
C GLY A 54 -33.09 20.67 -14.82
N PRO A 55 -33.60 21.90 -14.65
CA PRO A 55 -34.16 22.37 -13.39
C PRO A 55 -35.52 21.71 -13.13
N THR A 56 -35.54 20.55 -12.51
CA THR A 56 -36.74 19.97 -11.91
C THR A 56 -36.44 19.64 -10.46
N HIS A 57 -36.78 20.58 -9.57
CA HIS A 57 -36.84 20.36 -8.14
C HIS A 57 -37.91 19.30 -7.83
N ASP A 58 -37.50 18.13 -7.36
CA ASP A 58 -38.37 17.22 -6.63
C ASP A 58 -38.05 17.36 -5.12
N PRO A 59 -38.93 17.96 -4.31
CA PRO A 59 -38.64 18.29 -2.91
C PRO A 59 -38.70 17.09 -1.95
N HIS A 60 -38.84 15.85 -2.44
CA HIS A 60 -39.09 14.68 -1.57
C HIS A 60 -38.00 13.59 -1.54
N SER A 61 -36.86 13.76 -2.20
CA SER A 61 -35.74 12.82 -2.08
C SER A 61 -34.70 13.31 -1.07
N HIS A 62 -34.93 13.09 0.23
CA HIS A 62 -33.87 13.27 1.22
C HIS A 62 -32.88 12.10 1.16
N PRO A 63 -31.60 12.30 0.78
CA PRO A 63 -30.59 11.29 1.06
C PRO A 63 -30.39 11.25 2.57
N ARG A 64 -30.36 10.03 3.11
CA ARG A 64 -30.21 9.74 4.54
C ARG A 64 -28.86 10.29 5.03
N ALA A 65 -28.85 11.53 5.49
CA ALA A 65 -27.66 12.18 6.02
C ALA A 65 -27.20 11.44 7.30
N LEU A 66 -26.11 10.69 7.18
CA LEU A 66 -25.41 10.13 8.33
C LEU A 66 -24.87 11.30 9.16
N LYS A 67 -25.38 11.47 10.40
CA LYS A 67 -24.83 12.43 11.37
C LYS A 67 -23.36 12.09 11.63
N ARG A 68 -22.44 12.94 11.16
CA ARG A 68 -21.01 12.85 11.48
C ARG A 68 -20.62 13.82 12.60
N SER A 69 -19.71 13.34 13.45
CA SER A 69 -18.95 14.11 14.44
C SER A 69 -18.19 15.27 13.78
N GLN A 70 -18.03 16.39 14.47
CA GLN A 70 -17.58 17.72 13.98
C GLN A 70 -16.11 17.84 13.52
N SER A 71 -15.45 16.75 13.12
CA SER A 71 -14.07 16.79 12.63
C SER A 71 -13.96 16.14 11.25
N SER A 72 -14.46 16.83 10.22
CA SER A 72 -14.15 16.48 8.83
C SER A 72 -13.30 17.58 8.22
N VAL A 73 -11.99 17.35 8.14
CA VAL A 73 -11.12 18.08 7.22
C VAL A 73 -11.57 17.69 5.82
N VAL A 74 -12.09 18.65 5.06
CA VAL A 74 -12.38 18.45 3.64
C VAL A 74 -11.05 18.60 2.92
N VAL A 75 -10.46 17.48 2.49
CA VAL A 75 -9.26 17.50 1.64
C VAL A 75 -9.74 17.67 0.20
N THR A 76 -9.61 18.88 -0.35
CA THR A 76 -9.82 19.15 -1.78
C THR A 76 -8.47 19.10 -2.49
N THR A 77 -8.17 18.01 -3.18
CA THR A 77 -6.99 17.91 -4.07
C THR A 77 -7.26 18.51 -5.45
N ALA A 78 -8.14 19.50 -5.54
CA ALA A 78 -8.66 20.00 -6.81
C ALA A 78 -7.67 20.89 -7.57
N ASP A 79 -6.76 21.61 -6.90
CA ASP A 79 -6.11 22.74 -7.57
C ASP A 79 -4.97 22.36 -8.53
N SER A 80 -4.31 21.21 -8.38
CA SER A 80 -3.18 20.85 -9.28
C SER A 80 -3.51 19.80 -10.33
N LEU A 81 -4.61 19.06 -10.19
CA LEU A 81 -5.11 18.11 -11.19
C LEU A 81 -6.22 18.72 -12.05
N ALA A 82 -6.87 19.80 -11.61
CA ALA A 82 -7.90 20.48 -12.39
C ALA A 82 -7.38 21.04 -13.71
N ASP A 83 -6.13 21.51 -13.78
CA ASP A 83 -5.61 22.14 -15.01
C ASP A 83 -5.33 21.14 -16.14
N GLU A 84 -4.83 19.93 -15.83
CA GLU A 84 -4.70 18.85 -16.82
C GLU A 84 -6.06 18.20 -17.14
N PHE A 85 -6.93 18.03 -16.13
CA PHE A 85 -8.28 17.47 -16.35
C PHE A 85 -9.22 18.40 -17.12
N ALA A 86 -9.12 19.71 -16.92
CA ALA A 86 -9.93 20.70 -17.62
C ALA A 86 -9.52 20.83 -19.10
N ALA A 87 -8.29 20.44 -19.46
CA ALA A 87 -7.82 20.50 -20.84
C ALA A 87 -8.39 19.37 -21.72
N GLU A 88 -8.65 18.17 -21.18
CA GLU A 88 -9.32 17.08 -21.90
C GLU A 88 -10.85 17.25 -21.97
N LEU A 89 -11.42 17.92 -20.96
CA LEU A 89 -12.82 18.29 -20.91
C LEU A 89 -13.02 19.62 -21.64
N ASN A 90 -13.26 19.59 -22.95
CA ASN A 90 -13.70 20.74 -23.75
C ASN A 90 -14.85 21.54 -23.06
N GLY A 91 -14.52 22.43 -22.13
CA GLY A 91 -15.38 23.46 -21.54
C GLY A 91 -16.78 23.05 -21.06
N ALA A 92 -16.99 21.88 -20.43
CA ALA A 92 -18.28 21.51 -19.84
C ALA A 92 -18.08 21.00 -18.39
N ALA A 93 -18.30 21.82 -17.37
CA ALA A 93 -19.60 22.20 -16.78
C ALA A 93 -20.18 21.11 -15.85
N ASP A 94 -19.75 21.12 -14.57
CA ASP A 94 -20.57 20.96 -13.33
C ASP A 94 -19.63 20.77 -12.11
N THR A 95 -18.54 21.55 -12.02
CA THR A 95 -17.71 21.59 -10.82
C THR A 95 -18.50 22.33 -9.73
N PRO A 96 -18.67 21.76 -8.52
CA PRO A 96 -19.42 22.42 -7.45
C PRO A 96 -18.85 23.80 -7.17
N GLN A 97 -19.73 24.79 -7.17
CA GLN A 97 -19.35 26.17 -6.86
C GLN A 97 -19.65 26.52 -5.40
N THR A 98 -20.39 25.66 -4.70
CA THR A 98 -20.79 25.87 -3.30
C THR A 98 -20.52 24.64 -2.42
N GLU A 99 -20.34 24.86 -1.12
CA GLU A 99 -20.25 23.77 -0.13
C GLU A 99 -21.49 22.87 -0.11
N GLU A 100 -22.67 23.45 -0.34
CA GLU A 100 -23.92 22.69 -0.36
C GLU A 100 -23.98 21.73 -1.55
N GLU A 101 -23.53 22.19 -2.72
CA GLU A 101 -23.36 21.34 -3.90
C GLU A 101 -22.31 20.27 -3.69
N LEU A 102 -21.20 20.59 -3.00
CA LEU A 102 -20.19 19.59 -2.63
C LEU A 102 -20.80 18.45 -1.80
N ARG A 103 -21.68 18.79 -0.86
CA ARG A 103 -22.31 17.85 0.08
C ARG A 103 -23.45 17.04 -0.50
N THR A 104 -24.21 17.59 -1.45
CA THR A 104 -25.49 17.02 -1.88
C THR A 104 -25.50 16.47 -3.30
N LYS A 105 -24.68 17.01 -4.22
CA LYS A 105 -24.64 16.54 -5.61
C LYS A 105 -23.82 15.24 -5.74
N PRO A 106 -24.40 14.15 -6.30
CA PRO A 106 -23.64 12.94 -6.62
C PRO A 106 -22.56 13.21 -7.66
N ARG A 107 -21.37 12.64 -7.49
CA ARG A 107 -20.25 12.77 -8.42
C ARG A 107 -19.41 11.50 -8.45
N GLY A 108 -18.76 11.25 -9.58
CA GLY A 108 -17.69 10.27 -9.63
C GLY A 108 -16.43 10.89 -9.06
N PHE A 109 -15.74 10.18 -8.17
CA PHE A 109 -14.48 10.63 -7.59
C PHE A 109 -13.44 9.52 -7.72
N PHE A 110 -12.33 9.84 -8.39
CA PHE A 110 -11.19 8.95 -8.52
C PHE A 110 -10.03 9.49 -7.67
N ALA A 111 -9.82 8.87 -6.51
CA ALA A 111 -8.85 9.35 -5.52
C ALA A 111 -7.38 9.24 -5.97
N ASP A 112 -7.11 8.37 -6.95
CA ASP A 112 -5.78 8.06 -7.50
C ASP A 112 -4.66 7.88 -6.46
N GLN A 113 -4.81 6.92 -5.56
CA GLN A 113 -3.84 6.67 -4.47
C GLN A 113 -2.38 6.48 -4.94
N PHE A 114 -2.13 6.17 -6.21
CA PHE A 114 -0.80 5.96 -6.74
C PHE A 114 -0.12 7.28 -7.10
N GLU A 115 -0.86 8.20 -7.69
CA GLU A 115 -0.33 9.45 -8.25
C GLU A 115 -0.67 10.69 -7.41
N ASN A 116 -1.61 10.57 -6.46
CA ASN A 116 -2.05 11.67 -5.61
C ASN A 116 -1.07 11.92 -4.45
N GLN A 117 -0.65 13.17 -4.31
CA GLN A 117 0.29 13.66 -3.30
C GLN A 117 -0.26 13.55 -1.88
N SER A 118 -1.58 13.61 -1.68
CA SER A 118 -2.19 13.46 -0.35
C SER A 118 -1.88 12.12 0.33
N ASN A 119 -1.53 11.10 -0.44
CA ASN A 119 -1.05 9.84 0.12
C ASN A 119 0.31 10.03 0.83
N PHE A 120 1.28 10.66 0.16
CA PHE A 120 2.55 11.03 0.77
C PHE A 120 2.35 11.98 1.96
N ASP A 121 1.58 13.07 1.77
CA ASP A 121 1.43 14.13 2.76
C ASP A 121 0.83 13.61 4.06
N ALA A 122 -0.15 12.70 3.99
CA ALA A 122 -0.73 12.06 5.17
C ALA A 122 0.32 11.37 6.07
N HIS A 123 1.34 10.79 5.45
CA HIS A 123 2.41 10.10 6.18
C HIS A 123 3.56 11.03 6.56
N PHE A 124 3.88 12.03 5.73
CA PHE A 124 4.90 13.03 6.05
C PHE A 124 4.47 13.97 7.17
N ASP A 125 3.22 14.45 7.15
CA ASP A 125 2.67 15.38 8.14
C ASP A 125 2.00 14.68 9.34
N GLY A 126 1.68 13.40 9.21
CA GLY A 126 1.02 12.60 10.25
C GLY A 126 1.92 11.53 10.84
N THR A 127 2.05 10.41 10.13
CA THR A 127 2.69 9.19 10.64
C THR A 127 4.17 9.38 11.00
N GLY A 128 4.96 10.09 10.19
CA GLY A 128 6.37 10.39 10.45
C GLY A 128 6.59 11.13 11.78
N PRO A 129 5.93 12.28 12.00
CA PRO A 129 5.98 13.01 13.27
C PRO A 129 5.56 12.18 14.48
N GLU A 130 4.54 11.33 14.32
CA GLU A 130 4.10 10.41 15.38
C GLU A 130 5.21 9.43 15.76
N ILE A 131 5.86 8.80 14.77
CA ILE A 131 7.00 7.89 14.99
C ILE A 131 8.13 8.61 15.73
N TRP A 132 8.53 9.79 15.26
CA TRP A 132 9.65 10.53 15.86
C TRP A 132 9.36 10.88 17.32
N ARG A 133 8.15 11.36 17.61
CA ARG A 133 7.72 11.70 18.97
C ARG A 133 7.66 10.46 19.87
N GLN A 134 7.04 9.37 19.39
CA GLN A 134 6.85 8.15 20.18
C GLN A 134 8.16 7.40 20.46
N THR A 135 9.15 7.55 19.60
CA THR A 135 10.48 6.97 19.80
C THR A 135 11.44 7.89 20.57
N ASN A 136 11.00 9.08 20.96
CA ASN A 136 11.83 10.12 21.58
C ASN A 136 13.06 10.50 20.72
N GLY A 137 12.91 10.44 19.39
CA GLY A 137 13.99 10.70 18.45
C GLY A 137 15.09 9.63 18.39
N GLU A 138 14.87 8.46 18.99
CA GLU A 138 15.88 7.40 19.10
C GLU A 138 15.74 6.29 18.04
N ALA A 139 14.82 6.45 17.08
CA ALA A 139 14.70 5.51 15.96
C ALA A 139 15.96 5.58 15.09
N VAL A 140 16.57 4.42 14.82
CA VAL A 140 17.74 4.31 13.93
C VAL A 140 17.38 3.79 12.54
N ALA A 141 16.20 3.18 12.40
CA ALA A 141 15.72 2.70 11.12
C ALA A 141 14.20 2.71 11.01
N PHE A 142 13.72 2.90 9.78
CA PHE A 142 12.33 2.74 9.39
C PHE A 142 12.23 1.72 8.25
N VAL A 143 11.43 0.68 8.46
CA VAL A 143 11.21 -0.38 7.48
C VAL A 143 9.75 -0.37 7.05
N SER A 144 9.49 -0.35 5.75
CA SER A 144 8.12 -0.50 5.24
C SER A 144 8.13 -1.11 3.85
N GLY A 145 7.16 -1.97 3.58
CA GLY A 145 6.80 -2.36 2.24
C GLY A 145 6.08 -1.26 1.51
N ALA A 146 5.94 -1.44 0.20
CA ALA A 146 5.32 -0.45 -0.66
C ALA A 146 4.43 -1.09 -1.73
N GLY A 147 3.18 -0.63 -1.79
CA GLY A 147 2.32 -0.78 -2.96
C GLY A 147 2.26 0.54 -3.72
N THR A 148 1.52 1.51 -3.18
CA THR A 148 1.50 2.88 -3.71
C THR A 148 2.81 3.63 -3.45
N GLY A 149 3.43 3.39 -2.29
CA GLY A 149 4.68 4.01 -1.86
C GLY A 149 4.54 5.18 -0.89
N GLY A 150 3.32 5.67 -0.64
CA GLY A 150 3.10 6.86 0.18
C GLY A 150 3.62 6.73 1.62
N THR A 151 3.43 5.58 2.27
CA THR A 151 3.94 5.33 3.63
C THR A 151 5.46 5.36 3.70
N LEU A 152 6.14 4.62 2.81
CA LEU A 152 7.60 4.56 2.75
C LEU A 152 8.19 5.94 2.44
N ALA A 153 7.60 6.64 1.46
CA ALA A 153 8.04 7.96 1.04
C ALA A 153 7.81 9.01 2.14
N GLY A 154 6.59 9.15 2.64
CA GLY A 154 6.23 10.19 3.60
C GLY A 154 6.91 10.01 4.95
N CYS A 155 6.86 8.80 5.53
CA CYS A 155 7.54 8.55 6.81
C CYS A 155 9.06 8.64 6.65
N GLY A 156 9.62 8.03 5.59
CA GLY A 156 11.05 8.01 5.36
C GLY A 156 11.64 9.41 5.14
N GLN A 157 10.98 10.24 4.32
CA GLN A 157 11.42 11.62 4.10
C GLN A 157 11.33 12.43 5.39
N PHE A 158 10.22 12.36 6.13
CA PHE A 158 10.09 13.09 7.39
C PHE A 158 11.21 12.70 8.37
N LEU A 159 11.43 11.40 8.57
CA LEU A 159 12.47 10.92 9.49
C LEU A 159 13.87 11.35 9.06
N LYS A 160 14.20 11.30 7.76
CA LYS A 160 15.48 11.81 7.23
C LYS A 160 15.66 13.31 7.42
N THR A 161 14.58 14.11 7.47
CA THR A 161 14.69 15.54 7.84
C THR A 161 15.04 15.76 9.31
N MET A 162 14.65 14.83 10.18
CA MET A 162 14.95 14.90 11.62
C MET A 162 16.36 14.37 11.92
N ASN A 163 16.77 13.31 11.21
CA ASN A 163 18.09 12.73 11.29
C ASN A 163 18.43 11.99 9.98
N GLU A 164 19.42 12.49 9.25
CA GLU A 164 19.84 11.94 7.95
C GLU A 164 20.46 10.53 8.05
N ASP A 165 20.96 10.16 9.24
CA ASP A 165 21.58 8.85 9.51
C ASP A 165 20.56 7.71 9.68
N ILE A 166 19.25 8.02 9.78
CA ILE A 166 18.22 6.98 9.90
C ILE A 166 18.20 6.13 8.65
N THR A 167 18.31 4.81 8.82
CA THR A 167 18.22 3.87 7.70
C THR A 167 16.77 3.66 7.28
N VAL A 168 16.41 3.96 6.03
CA VAL A 168 15.11 3.64 5.45
C VAL A 168 15.23 2.40 4.57
N ALA A 169 14.47 1.35 4.88
CA ALA A 169 14.52 0.08 4.16
C ALA A 169 13.17 -0.33 3.56
N LEU A 170 13.19 -0.78 2.30
CA LEU A 170 12.05 -1.34 1.60
C LEU A 170 11.88 -2.83 1.89
N ALA A 171 10.67 -3.26 2.24
CA ALA A 171 10.28 -4.68 2.29
C ALA A 171 9.43 -5.04 1.06
N ASP A 172 9.99 -5.77 0.10
CA ASP A 172 9.33 -6.04 -1.18
C ASP A 172 9.00 -7.53 -1.33
N PRO A 173 7.74 -7.91 -1.62
CA PRO A 173 7.39 -9.30 -1.85
C PRO A 173 7.96 -9.82 -3.18
N GLU A 174 8.06 -11.13 -3.30
CA GLU A 174 8.44 -11.74 -4.58
C GLU A 174 7.44 -11.43 -5.70
N GLY A 175 7.96 -11.26 -6.92
CA GLY A 175 7.15 -10.88 -8.08
C GLY A 175 6.92 -9.38 -8.24
N SER A 176 7.30 -8.59 -7.24
CA SER A 176 7.42 -7.14 -7.34
C SER A 176 8.76 -6.72 -7.95
N GLY A 177 8.74 -5.60 -8.68
CA GLY A 177 9.92 -5.01 -9.31
C GLY A 177 10.69 -4.03 -8.42
N LEU A 178 10.13 -3.63 -7.27
CA LEU A 178 10.68 -2.53 -6.48
C LEU A 178 12.04 -2.87 -5.84
N TYR A 179 12.26 -4.10 -5.38
CA TYR A 179 13.55 -4.55 -4.85
C TYR A 179 14.65 -4.37 -5.89
N ASN A 180 14.42 -4.87 -7.11
CA ASN A 180 15.40 -4.77 -8.19
C ASN A 180 15.61 -3.31 -8.58
N LYS A 181 14.57 -2.47 -8.48
CA LYS A 181 14.70 -1.05 -8.77
C LYS A 181 15.63 -0.36 -7.80
N VAL A 182 15.50 -0.65 -6.51
CA VAL A 182 16.40 -0.10 -5.48
C VAL A 182 17.82 -0.67 -5.63
N LYS A 183 17.96 -1.99 -5.81
CA LYS A 183 19.27 -2.66 -5.81
C LYS A 183 20.06 -2.57 -7.12
N HIS A 184 19.36 -2.47 -8.24
CA HIS A 184 19.95 -2.66 -9.57
C HIS A 184 19.48 -1.60 -10.57
N GLY A 185 18.62 -0.66 -10.17
CA GLY A 185 18.11 0.40 -11.05
C GLY A 185 17.03 -0.06 -12.05
N VAL A 186 16.67 -1.34 -12.07
CA VAL A 186 15.74 -1.97 -13.03
C VAL A 186 14.54 -2.62 -12.34
N MET A 187 13.35 -2.61 -12.93
CA MET A 187 12.12 -3.14 -12.31
C MET A 187 11.85 -4.63 -12.60
N TYR A 188 12.73 -5.33 -13.32
CA TYR A 188 12.47 -6.69 -13.80
C TYR A 188 12.70 -7.74 -12.71
N ASP A 189 11.72 -8.59 -12.40
CA ASP A 189 11.90 -9.77 -11.55
C ASP A 189 12.05 -11.06 -12.38
N HIS A 190 12.93 -11.98 -11.97
CA HIS A 190 13.16 -13.26 -12.66
C HIS A 190 11.90 -14.13 -12.81
N ARG A 191 10.92 -14.01 -11.90
CA ARG A 191 9.61 -14.67 -12.01
C ARG A 191 8.73 -14.07 -13.11
N GLU A 192 9.14 -12.96 -13.70
CA GLU A 192 8.54 -12.37 -14.91
C GLU A 192 9.19 -12.88 -16.20
N SER A 193 10.14 -13.81 -16.12
CA SER A 193 10.78 -14.40 -17.30
C SER A 193 9.76 -15.05 -18.25
N GLU A 194 9.92 -14.75 -19.53
CA GLU A 194 9.06 -15.27 -20.58
C GLU A 194 9.19 -16.81 -20.63
N GLY A 195 8.07 -17.52 -20.46
CA GLY A 195 8.02 -18.99 -20.39
C GLY A 195 7.68 -19.58 -19.02
N THR A 196 7.87 -18.85 -17.91
CA THR A 196 7.38 -19.24 -16.58
C THR A 196 6.09 -18.52 -16.17
N LYS A 197 5.69 -17.50 -16.96
CA LYS A 197 4.38 -16.86 -16.86
C LYS A 197 3.27 -17.89 -17.00
N ARG A 198 2.69 -18.32 -15.87
CA ARG A 198 1.24 -18.58 -15.88
C ARG A 198 0.59 -17.30 -16.39
N ARG A 199 -0.54 -17.38 -17.10
CA ARG A 199 -1.20 -16.22 -17.74
C ARG A 199 -1.57 -15.08 -16.75
N HIS A 200 -1.31 -15.25 -15.47
CA HIS A 200 -1.51 -14.29 -14.39
C HIS A 200 -0.13 -13.90 -13.83
N GLN A 201 0.09 -12.59 -13.71
CA GLN A 201 1.29 -11.96 -13.17
C GLN A 201 1.59 -12.54 -11.78
N VAL A 202 2.85 -12.90 -11.53
CA VAL A 202 3.41 -13.59 -10.35
C VAL A 202 2.45 -13.71 -9.16
N ASP A 203 1.88 -14.91 -8.96
CA ASP A 203 0.98 -15.24 -7.84
C ASP A 203 1.77 -15.23 -6.52
N THR A 204 1.91 -14.07 -5.88
CA THR A 204 2.27 -13.98 -4.46
C THR A 204 1.01 -14.06 -3.61
N VAL A 205 1.09 -14.71 -2.45
CA VAL A 205 0.03 -14.67 -1.44
C VAL A 205 0.02 -13.36 -0.63
N VAL A 206 1.06 -12.53 -0.77
CA VAL A 206 1.15 -11.20 -0.16
C VAL A 206 0.23 -10.24 -0.89
N GLU A 207 -0.49 -9.42 -0.14
CA GLU A 207 -1.45 -8.45 -0.70
C GLU A 207 -1.19 -7.06 -0.11
N GLY A 208 -1.43 -6.02 -0.92
CA GLY A 208 -1.34 -4.61 -0.51
C GLY A 208 0.04 -3.97 -0.71
N ILE A 209 1.08 -4.77 -0.92
CA ILE A 209 2.43 -4.32 -1.27
C ILE A 209 2.95 -5.09 -2.48
N GLY A 210 3.96 -4.53 -3.16
CA GLY A 210 4.53 -5.04 -4.39
C GLY A 210 3.85 -4.48 -5.64
N ILE A 211 4.65 -4.04 -6.61
CA ILE A 211 4.16 -3.47 -7.87
C ILE A 211 5.24 -3.47 -8.96
N ASN A 212 4.83 -3.65 -10.22
CA ASN A 212 5.74 -3.71 -11.38
C ASN A 212 5.73 -2.43 -12.22
N ARG A 213 5.40 -1.30 -11.58
CA ARG A 213 5.53 0.05 -12.15
C ARG A 213 5.99 1.05 -11.09
N LEU A 214 6.61 2.13 -11.53
CA LEU A 214 6.93 3.27 -10.66
C LEU A 214 5.74 4.21 -10.57
N THR A 215 5.25 4.41 -9.35
CA THR A 215 4.23 5.41 -8.99
C THR A 215 4.93 6.75 -8.69
N LYS A 216 4.22 7.89 -8.74
CA LYS A 216 4.79 9.18 -8.26
C LYS A 216 5.25 9.09 -6.81
N ASN A 217 4.46 8.45 -5.95
CA ASN A 217 4.81 8.27 -4.54
C ASN A 217 6.13 7.47 -4.35
N ILE A 218 6.37 6.40 -5.12
CA ILE A 218 7.65 5.67 -5.05
C ILE A 218 8.82 6.51 -5.55
N GLN A 219 8.62 7.32 -6.58
CA GLN A 219 9.68 8.21 -7.07
C GLN A 219 10.18 9.17 -5.98
N LEU A 220 9.30 9.63 -5.10
CA LEU A 220 9.67 10.42 -3.92
C LEU A 220 10.48 9.61 -2.90
N ALA A 221 10.24 8.30 -2.76
CA ALA A 221 10.99 7.45 -1.84
C ALA A 221 12.39 7.07 -2.36
N LEU A 222 12.56 6.88 -3.67
CA LEU A 222 13.80 6.32 -4.24
C LEU A 222 15.10 6.98 -3.73
N PRO A 223 15.21 8.33 -3.62
CA PRO A 223 16.43 8.97 -3.15
C PRO A 223 16.74 8.73 -1.66
N ILE A 224 15.74 8.36 -0.85
CA ILE A 224 15.89 8.19 0.60
C ILE A 224 15.96 6.73 1.04
N ILE A 225 15.77 5.76 0.13
CA ILE A 225 15.86 4.33 0.45
C ILE A 225 17.33 3.90 0.49
N ASP A 226 17.82 3.54 1.67
CA ASP A 226 19.19 3.06 1.88
C ASP A 226 19.31 1.56 1.59
N GLU A 227 18.24 0.79 1.81
CA GLU A 227 18.26 -0.67 1.75
C GLU A 227 16.94 -1.27 1.23
N ALA A 228 16.99 -2.49 0.69
CA ALA A 228 15.79 -3.21 0.26
C ALA A 228 15.96 -4.71 0.49
N PHE A 229 14.92 -5.36 0.99
CA PHE A 229 14.87 -6.80 1.22
C PHE A 229 13.74 -7.42 0.41
N ARG A 230 14.08 -8.44 -0.36
CA ARG A 230 13.09 -9.33 -0.97
C ARG A 230 12.57 -10.30 0.10
N ILE A 231 11.26 -10.40 0.22
CA ILE A 231 10.58 -11.30 1.16
C ILE A 231 9.80 -12.34 0.38
N THR A 232 10.09 -13.61 0.65
CA THR A 232 9.39 -14.71 0.01
C THR A 232 8.02 -14.97 0.64
N ASP A 233 7.13 -15.62 -0.12
CA ASP A 233 5.82 -16.03 0.41
C ASP A 233 5.98 -16.94 1.64
N ALA A 234 6.94 -17.87 1.60
CA ALA A 234 7.26 -18.75 2.71
C ALA A 234 7.75 -17.97 3.94
N GLU A 235 8.61 -16.96 3.75
CA GLU A 235 9.08 -16.09 4.83
C GLU A 235 7.94 -15.27 5.43
N ALA A 236 7.07 -14.69 4.60
CA ALA A 236 5.92 -13.91 5.06
C ALA A 236 4.94 -14.79 5.86
N VAL A 237 4.60 -15.98 5.35
CA VAL A 237 3.75 -16.95 6.05
C VAL A 237 4.40 -17.38 7.36
N SER A 238 5.68 -17.76 7.34
CA SER A 238 6.44 -18.14 8.53
C SER A 238 6.40 -17.06 9.60
N MET A 239 6.72 -15.81 9.24
CA MET A 239 6.69 -14.67 10.16
C MET A 239 5.30 -14.45 10.75
N SER A 240 4.24 -14.55 9.95
CA SER A 240 2.87 -14.41 10.45
C SER A 240 2.51 -15.47 11.50
N ARG A 241 2.87 -16.73 11.26
CA ARG A 241 2.60 -17.84 12.20
C ARG A 241 3.45 -17.70 13.46
N PHE A 242 4.72 -17.31 13.32
CA PHE A 242 5.61 -17.05 14.44
C PHE A 242 5.03 -15.97 15.37
N LEU A 243 4.62 -14.81 14.84
CA LEU A 243 4.09 -13.70 15.63
C LEU A 243 2.79 -14.04 16.36
N VAL A 244 1.91 -14.85 15.77
CA VAL A 244 0.72 -15.33 16.49
C VAL A 244 1.10 -16.24 17.66
N GLN A 245 2.06 -17.14 17.45
CA GLN A 245 2.47 -18.11 18.47
C GLN A 245 3.26 -17.47 19.62
N HIS A 246 4.08 -16.47 19.32
CA HIS A 246 5.02 -15.89 20.28
C HIS A 246 4.56 -14.54 20.86
N ASP A 247 3.88 -13.72 20.06
CA ASP A 247 3.48 -12.36 20.44
C ASP A 247 1.95 -12.18 20.54
N GLY A 248 1.17 -13.17 20.07
CA GLY A 248 -0.30 -13.08 20.01
C GLY A 248 -0.82 -12.12 18.93
N LEU A 249 0.03 -11.74 17.97
CA LEU A 249 -0.30 -10.75 16.94
C LEU A 249 -0.85 -11.42 15.67
N PHE A 250 -2.16 -11.30 15.44
CA PHE A 250 -2.83 -11.81 14.25
C PHE A 250 -2.84 -10.78 13.11
N LEU A 251 -1.79 -10.81 12.27
CA LEU A 251 -1.50 -9.75 11.30
C LEU A 251 -1.69 -10.18 9.84
N GLY A 252 -1.90 -9.19 8.97
CA GLY A 252 -1.93 -9.35 7.53
C GLY A 252 -0.55 -9.58 6.90
N SER A 253 -0.55 -9.93 5.62
CA SER A 253 0.67 -10.39 4.92
C SER A 253 1.74 -9.30 4.78
N SER A 254 1.34 -8.06 4.49
CA SER A 254 2.28 -6.93 4.38
C SER A 254 3.00 -6.62 5.69
N SER A 255 2.31 -6.73 6.84
CA SER A 255 2.90 -6.59 8.18
C SER A 255 3.94 -7.68 8.46
N ALA A 256 3.67 -8.91 8.02
CA ALA A 256 4.63 -10.01 8.16
C ALA A 256 5.88 -9.78 7.30
N CYS A 257 5.74 -9.25 6.08
CA CYS A 257 6.87 -8.86 5.24
C CYS A 257 7.72 -7.76 5.89
N ASN A 258 7.06 -6.74 6.44
CA ASN A 258 7.70 -5.64 7.16
C ASN A 258 8.57 -6.14 8.32
N LEU A 259 8.01 -7.00 9.18
CA LEU A 259 8.74 -7.55 10.33
C LEU A 259 9.87 -8.49 9.91
N MET A 260 9.67 -9.30 8.86
CA MET A 260 10.76 -10.11 8.31
C MET A 260 11.92 -9.23 7.80
N ALA A 261 11.61 -8.14 7.11
CA ALA A 261 12.62 -7.18 6.66
C ALA A 261 13.33 -6.50 7.84
N CYS A 262 12.64 -6.20 8.95
CA CYS A 262 13.30 -5.71 10.17
C CYS A 262 14.33 -6.70 10.69
N VAL A 263 14.00 -7.99 10.81
CA VAL A 263 14.95 -9.00 11.28
C VAL A 263 16.15 -9.12 10.33
N LYS A 264 15.91 -9.12 9.01
CA LYS A 264 16.99 -9.13 8.02
C LYS A 264 17.89 -7.89 8.11
N LEU A 265 17.31 -6.71 8.36
CA LEU A 265 18.05 -5.47 8.56
C LEU A 265 18.93 -5.55 9.81
N VAL A 266 18.36 -5.96 10.96
CA VAL A 266 19.11 -6.15 12.21
C VAL A 266 20.32 -7.06 11.99
N LYS A 267 20.12 -8.20 11.33
CA LYS A 267 21.19 -9.16 11.04
C LYS A 267 22.25 -8.56 10.12
N LYS A 268 21.83 -7.86 9.06
CA LYS A 268 22.73 -7.20 8.11
C LYS A 268 23.59 -6.14 8.80
N MET A 269 22.98 -5.33 9.66
CA MET A 269 23.65 -4.21 10.33
C MET A 269 24.49 -4.65 11.53
N GLY A 270 24.36 -5.90 11.99
CA GLY A 270 25.06 -6.39 13.17
C GLY A 270 24.55 -5.79 14.48
N TRP A 271 23.36 -5.16 14.46
CA TRP A 271 22.75 -4.53 15.64
C TRP A 271 22.35 -5.59 16.65
N ASN A 272 22.91 -5.50 17.85
CA ASN A 272 22.77 -6.54 18.86
C ASN A 272 22.46 -5.99 20.26
N SER A 273 22.28 -4.67 20.43
CA SER A 273 22.01 -4.10 21.75
C SER A 273 21.41 -2.69 21.69
N GLY A 274 20.07 -2.62 21.76
CA GLY A 274 19.33 -1.41 22.16
C GLY A 274 18.89 -0.50 21.03
N GLU A 275 19.25 -0.79 19.77
CA GLU A 275 18.77 -0.05 18.61
C GLU A 275 17.25 -0.14 18.44
N LYS A 276 16.60 1.01 18.15
CA LYS A 276 15.15 1.07 17.89
C LYS A 276 14.87 1.11 16.41
N ILE A 277 14.19 0.08 15.91
CA ILE A 277 13.71 -0.01 14.54
C ILE A 277 12.19 0.14 14.56
N VAL A 278 11.68 0.92 13.63
CA VAL A 278 10.24 1.16 13.50
C VAL A 278 9.74 0.55 12.19
N THR A 279 8.56 -0.05 12.25
CA THR A 279 7.82 -0.50 11.08
C THR A 279 6.31 -0.33 11.28
N ILE A 280 5.54 -0.51 10.21
CA ILE A 280 4.08 -0.39 10.23
C ILE A 280 3.45 -1.78 10.20
N LEU A 281 2.49 -2.02 11.09
CA LEU A 281 1.60 -3.17 11.03
C LEU A 281 0.32 -2.73 10.33
N CYS A 282 0.24 -2.98 9.02
CA CYS A 282 -0.72 -2.35 8.11
C CYS A 282 -2.17 -2.74 8.39
N ASP A 283 -2.42 -4.04 8.60
CA ASP A 283 -3.76 -4.57 8.84
C ASP A 283 -3.77 -5.93 9.57
N SER A 284 -4.97 -6.31 10.01
CA SER A 284 -5.26 -7.55 10.73
C SER A 284 -5.30 -8.76 9.80
N GLY A 285 -4.88 -9.91 10.31
CA GLY A 285 -4.98 -11.21 9.62
C GLY A 285 -6.40 -11.58 9.20
N THR A 286 -7.42 -11.00 9.85
CA THR A 286 -8.84 -11.21 9.50
C THR A 286 -9.17 -10.82 8.07
N ARG A 287 -8.42 -9.88 7.47
CA ARG A 287 -8.63 -9.44 6.08
C ARG A 287 -8.04 -10.39 5.04
N HIS A 288 -7.32 -11.42 5.49
CA HIS A 288 -6.63 -12.37 4.62
C HIS A 288 -6.96 -13.83 4.96
N TYR A 289 -8.10 -14.06 5.63
CA TYR A 289 -8.48 -15.35 6.15
C TYR A 289 -8.66 -16.38 5.03
N SER A 290 -9.27 -16.01 3.91
CA SER A 290 -9.52 -16.93 2.79
C SER A 290 -8.29 -17.25 1.91
N LYS A 291 -7.15 -16.58 2.11
CA LYS A 291 -5.90 -16.78 1.31
C LYS A 291 -4.68 -16.98 2.20
N PHE A 292 -4.07 -15.90 2.70
CA PHE A 292 -2.81 -15.93 3.44
C PHE A 292 -2.86 -16.72 4.75
N TRP A 293 -4.01 -16.73 5.42
CA TRP A 293 -4.25 -17.51 6.64
C TRP A 293 -4.93 -18.85 6.39
N ASN A 294 -5.21 -19.20 5.14
CA ASN A 294 -5.85 -20.46 4.77
C ASN A 294 -4.80 -21.51 4.42
N ASP A 295 -4.62 -22.50 5.29
CA ASP A 295 -3.59 -23.53 5.11
C ASP A 295 -3.84 -24.43 3.89
N GLU A 296 -5.11 -24.67 3.52
CA GLU A 296 -5.47 -25.41 2.30
C GLU A 296 -5.11 -24.61 1.03
N TYR A 297 -5.37 -23.30 1.02
CA TYR A 297 -4.96 -22.40 -0.05
C TYR A 297 -3.43 -22.41 -0.21
N LEU A 298 -2.70 -22.27 0.91
CA LEU A 298 -1.24 -22.29 0.91
C LEU A 298 -0.68 -23.63 0.40
N ALA A 299 -1.24 -24.75 0.85
CA ALA A 299 -0.85 -26.08 0.38
C ALA A 299 -1.09 -26.25 -1.14
N ASN A 300 -2.24 -25.80 -1.64
CA ASN A 300 -2.58 -25.82 -3.07
C ASN A 300 -1.67 -24.90 -3.91
N ALA A 301 -1.21 -23.79 -3.32
CA ALA A 301 -0.24 -22.88 -3.92
C ALA A 301 1.22 -23.40 -3.82
N GLY A 302 1.46 -24.48 -3.08
CA GLY A 302 2.81 -25.01 -2.83
C GLY A 302 3.66 -24.15 -1.90
N ILE A 303 3.03 -23.33 -1.05
CA ILE A 303 3.71 -22.44 -0.10
C ILE A 303 3.81 -23.17 1.25
N PRO A 304 5.03 -23.43 1.76
CA PRO A 304 5.20 -24.14 3.02
C PRO A 304 4.81 -23.26 4.21
N ILE A 305 4.24 -23.90 5.24
CA ILE A 305 3.99 -23.28 6.54
C ILE A 305 5.06 -23.81 7.49
N ASP A 306 6.16 -23.08 7.60
CA ASP A 306 7.31 -23.47 8.40
C ASP A 306 7.80 -22.33 9.28
N VAL A 307 7.46 -22.36 10.57
CA VAL A 307 7.94 -21.38 11.56
C VAL A 307 9.45 -21.47 11.83
N GLY A 308 10.08 -22.57 11.43
CA GLY A 308 11.52 -22.79 11.52
C GLY A 308 12.32 -21.75 10.75
N ILE A 309 11.80 -21.23 9.63
CA ILE A 309 12.46 -20.18 8.84
C ILE A 309 12.80 -18.94 9.69
N VAL A 310 11.84 -18.47 10.51
CA VAL A 310 12.05 -17.33 11.41
C VAL A 310 12.97 -17.71 12.56
N GLN A 311 12.78 -18.88 13.16
CA GLN A 311 13.59 -19.35 14.29
C GLN A 311 15.07 -19.50 13.91
N ASP A 312 15.34 -20.07 12.74
CA ASP A 312 16.67 -20.20 12.18
C ASP A 312 17.29 -18.83 11.95
N LEU A 313 16.54 -17.90 11.34
CA LEU A 313 17.03 -16.54 11.13
C LEU A 313 17.38 -15.84 12.45
N LEU A 314 16.56 -15.98 13.49
CA LEU A 314 16.82 -15.38 14.80
C LEU A 314 18.05 -15.97 15.48
N THR A 315 18.26 -17.28 15.37
CA THR A 315 19.38 -18.00 16.01
C THR A 315 20.71 -17.90 15.26
N GLN A 316 20.70 -17.51 13.97
CA GLN A 316 21.93 -17.30 13.21
C GLN A 316 22.87 -16.29 13.88
N PRO A 317 24.19 -16.55 13.93
CA PRO A 317 25.14 -15.60 14.50
C PRO A 317 25.18 -14.32 13.65
N PHE A 318 25.44 -13.19 14.31
CA PHE A 318 25.64 -11.93 13.60
C PHE A 318 26.91 -11.99 12.74
N PRO A 319 26.92 -11.32 11.57
CA PRO A 319 28.12 -11.24 10.75
C PRO A 319 29.27 -10.57 11.54
N PRO A 320 30.53 -10.96 11.28
CA PRO A 320 31.67 -10.35 11.95
C PRO A 320 31.77 -8.86 11.62
N VAL A 321 32.11 -8.03 12.61
CA VAL A 321 32.13 -6.55 12.54
C VAL A 321 32.94 -6.02 11.36
N SER A 322 33.95 -6.75 10.89
CA SER A 322 34.79 -6.39 9.72
C SER A 322 34.07 -6.42 8.37
N SER A 323 32.81 -6.90 8.32
CA SER A 323 32.01 -6.99 7.09
C SER A 323 30.87 -5.96 7.01
N ILE A 324 30.73 -5.11 8.03
CA ILE A 324 29.75 -4.01 8.04
C ILE A 324 30.38 -2.81 7.33
N THR A 325 30.16 -2.70 6.02
CA THR A 325 30.47 -1.48 5.29
C THR A 325 29.48 -0.41 5.75
N LYS A 326 29.96 0.74 6.23
CA LYS A 326 29.10 1.93 6.41
C LYS A 326 28.46 2.23 5.06
N ILE A 327 27.13 2.19 5.03
CA ILE A 327 26.30 2.60 3.87
C ILE A 327 26.53 4.09 3.64
#